data_AF-A0A521PP13-F1
#
_entry.id   AF-A0A521PP13-F1
#
_cell.length_a   1.000
_cell.length_b   1.000
_cell.length_c   1.000
_cell.angle_alpha   90.00
_cell.angle_beta   90.00
_cell.angle_gamma   90.00
#
_symmetry.space_group_name_H-M   'P 1'
#
loop_
_entity.id
_entity.type
_entity.pdbx_description
1 polymer ?
#
loop_
_entity_poly.entity_id
_entity_poly.type
_entity_poly.pdbx_seq_one_letter_code
_entity_poly.pdbx_strand_id
1 'polypeptide(L)'
;MRLLHLAVVLTLLTPAIGHAQDTPQKMLDLARQIRAQAAQMKDSLPPEDVADLIRQAEEIEQGVKDGGYSAPVAPEPVSLAKRIAEAHGGRLDWLARETACVGYSWENHRTFVSNYGDPRRDALCRTAYGHYAEYFRIARDGGGTVRSDPPLAAYDKAAQAAVDYYERK
;
A
#
# COMPACT_ATOMS: atom_id res chain seq x y z
N MET A 1 -19.23 33.25 -25.18
CA MET A 1 -18.45 32.16 -24.56
C MET A 1 -17.46 32.77 -23.58
N ARG A 2 -17.72 32.68 -22.27
CA ARG A 2 -16.75 32.99 -21.22
C ARG A 2 -16.80 31.84 -20.22
N LEU A 3 -15.81 30.96 -20.33
CA LEU A 3 -15.62 29.82 -19.45
C LEU A 3 -15.08 30.33 -18.12
N LEU A 4 -15.86 30.14 -17.05
CA LEU A 4 -15.39 30.18 -15.67
C LEU A 4 -14.61 28.88 -15.40
N HIS A 5 -13.33 28.99 -15.07
CA HIS A 5 -12.58 27.91 -14.44
C HIS A 5 -12.60 28.13 -12.92
N LEU A 6 -13.55 27.48 -12.25
CA LEU A 6 -13.49 27.31 -10.81
C LEU A 6 -12.60 26.09 -10.50
N ALA A 7 -11.37 26.36 -10.08
CA ALA A 7 -10.46 25.34 -9.57
C ALA A 7 -10.85 25.06 -8.11
N VAL A 8 -11.42 23.88 -7.84
CA VAL A 8 -11.61 23.38 -6.47
C VAL A 8 -10.34 22.66 -6.05
N VAL A 9 -9.57 23.31 -5.18
CA VAL A 9 -8.40 22.74 -4.52
C VAL A 9 -8.90 21.81 -3.40
N LEU A 10 -8.73 20.51 -3.59
CA LEU A 10 -9.04 19.48 -2.60
C LEU A 10 -7.86 19.35 -1.61
N THR A 11 -7.78 20.22 -0.61
CA THR A 11 -6.78 20.13 0.46
C THR A 11 -7.16 19.05 1.49
N LEU A 12 -6.35 18.00 1.51
CA LEU A 12 -5.87 17.23 2.68
C LEU A 12 -6.89 16.86 3.77
N LEU A 13 -7.42 15.63 3.69
CA LEU A 13 -7.94 14.90 4.85
C LEU A 13 -6.80 14.07 5.47
N THR A 14 -6.34 14.52 6.64
CA THR A 14 -5.56 13.72 7.60
C THR A 14 -6.36 12.51 8.09
N PRO A 15 -5.76 11.32 8.27
CA PRO A 15 -6.46 10.17 8.82
C PRO A 15 -6.64 10.34 10.33
N ALA A 16 -7.83 10.78 10.75
CA ALA A 16 -8.26 10.63 12.14
C ALA A 16 -8.60 9.15 12.38
N ILE A 17 -7.88 8.52 13.32
CA ILE A 17 -8.18 7.20 13.84
C ILE A 17 -9.48 7.31 14.65
N GLY A 18 -10.61 7.10 13.98
CA GLY A 18 -11.95 7.05 14.55
C GLY A 18 -12.49 5.62 14.43
N HIS A 19 -12.61 4.96 15.58
CA HIS A 19 -13.11 3.60 15.75
C HIS A 19 -14.54 3.44 15.19
N ALA A 20 -14.92 2.20 14.87
CA ALA A 20 -16.16 1.70 14.23
C ALA A 20 -17.52 2.39 14.48
N GLN A 21 -17.65 3.31 15.45
CA GLN A 21 -18.86 4.10 15.68
C GLN A 21 -19.19 5.09 14.55
N ASP A 22 -18.20 5.55 13.80
CA ASP A 22 -18.40 6.54 12.73
C ASP A 22 -18.88 5.93 11.40
N THR A 23 -18.77 4.61 11.21
CA THR A 23 -19.01 3.97 9.90
C THR A 23 -20.48 4.06 9.47
N PRO A 24 -21.48 3.74 10.31
CA PRO A 24 -22.89 3.90 9.94
C PRO A 24 -23.25 5.37 9.64
N GLN A 25 -22.72 6.30 10.44
CA GLN A 25 -22.98 7.74 10.26
C GLN A 25 -22.38 8.26 8.94
N LYS A 26 -21.15 7.85 8.60
CA LYS A 26 -20.51 8.18 7.31
C LYS A 26 -21.29 7.64 6.11
N MET A 27 -21.85 6.44 6.21
CA MET A 27 -22.69 5.87 5.15
C MET A 27 -24.01 6.64 4.99
N LEU A 28 -24.63 7.09 6.09
CA LEU A 28 -25.81 7.97 6.04
C LEU A 28 -25.48 9.36 5.48
N ASP A 29 -24.29 9.89 5.75
CA ASP A 29 -23.82 11.14 5.15
C ASP A 29 -23.59 10.97 3.64
N LEU A 30 -23.03 9.84 3.21
CA LEU A 30 -22.86 9.48 1.80
C LEU A 30 -24.21 9.38 1.07
N ALA A 31 -25.20 8.67 1.65
CA ALA A 31 -26.54 8.58 1.06
C ALA A 31 -27.19 9.97 0.88
N ARG A 32 -27.01 10.88 1.84
CA ARG A 32 -27.46 12.28 1.73
C ARG A 32 -26.77 13.03 0.60
N GLN A 33 -25.46 12.84 0.44
CA GLN A 33 -24.71 13.45 -0.66
C GLN A 33 -25.18 12.95 -2.03
N ILE A 34 -25.41 11.64 -2.18
CA ILE A 34 -25.92 11.05 -3.42
C ILE A 34 -27.28 11.64 -3.79
N ARG A 35 -28.20 11.79 -2.83
CA ARG A 35 -29.51 12.43 -3.09
C ARG A 35 -29.38 13.90 -3.47
N ALA A 36 -28.51 14.64 -2.80
CA ALA A 36 -28.25 16.03 -3.14
C ALA A 36 -27.67 16.15 -4.56
N GLN A 37 -26.77 15.24 -4.95
CA GLN A 37 -26.20 15.17 -6.30
C GLN A 37 -27.26 14.82 -7.35
N ALA A 38 -28.11 13.82 -7.08
CA ALA A 38 -29.21 13.46 -7.97
C ALA A 38 -30.18 14.64 -8.19
N ALA A 39 -30.46 15.41 -7.12
CA ALA A 39 -31.29 16.62 -7.22
C ALA A 39 -30.63 17.74 -8.04
N GLN A 40 -29.32 17.97 -7.86
CA GLN A 40 -28.56 18.96 -8.62
C GLN A 40 -28.44 18.61 -10.10
N MET A 41 -28.36 17.32 -10.42
CA MET A 41 -28.14 16.82 -11.77
C MET A 41 -29.43 16.40 -12.49
N LYS A 42 -30.60 16.60 -11.87
CA LYS A 42 -31.90 16.14 -12.38
C LYS A 42 -32.23 16.61 -13.80
N ASP A 43 -31.82 17.82 -14.16
CA ASP A 43 -32.06 18.41 -15.48
C ASP A 43 -30.93 18.09 -16.48
N SER A 44 -29.83 17.50 -16.01
CA SER A 44 -28.63 17.17 -16.79
C SER A 44 -28.43 15.67 -17.02
N LEU A 45 -29.16 14.82 -16.30
CA LEU A 45 -29.12 13.37 -16.41
C LEU A 45 -30.43 12.81 -16.95
N PRO A 46 -30.38 11.69 -17.69
CA PRO A 46 -31.56 10.89 -17.97
C PRO A 46 -32.33 10.51 -16.70
N PRO A 47 -33.66 10.46 -16.72
CA PRO A 47 -34.47 10.11 -15.54
C PRO A 47 -34.11 8.77 -14.91
N GLU A 48 -33.67 7.79 -15.71
CA GLU A 48 -33.20 6.48 -15.26
C GLU A 48 -31.93 6.58 -14.40
N ASP A 49 -30.97 7.43 -14.78
CA ASP A 49 -29.72 7.62 -14.04
C ASP A 49 -29.99 8.34 -12.71
N VAL A 50 -30.93 9.29 -12.70
CA VAL A 50 -31.38 9.96 -11.46
C VAL A 50 -32.06 8.95 -10.53
N ALA A 51 -32.91 8.07 -11.07
CA ALA A 51 -33.58 7.02 -10.30
C ALA A 51 -32.58 6.01 -9.73
N ASP A 52 -31.53 5.66 -10.47
CA ASP A 52 -30.47 4.76 -10.01
C ASP A 52 -29.64 5.36 -8.88
N LEU A 53 -29.34 6.67 -8.94
CA LEU A 53 -28.68 7.36 -7.83
C LEU A 53 -29.55 7.39 -6.57
N ILE A 54 -30.86 7.64 -6.72
CA ILE A 54 -31.80 7.63 -5.60
C ILE A 54 -31.87 6.22 -4.99
N ARG A 55 -31.97 5.18 -5.84
CA ARG A 55 -31.99 3.78 -5.41
C ARG A 55 -30.71 3.38 -4.66
N GLN A 56 -29.53 3.80 -5.13
CA GLN A 56 -28.27 3.58 -4.42
C GLN A 56 -28.26 4.23 -3.03
N ALA A 57 -28.77 5.46 -2.91
CA ALA A 57 -28.88 6.11 -1.61
C ALA A 57 -29.82 5.36 -0.66
N GLU A 58 -30.94 4.82 -1.17
CA GLU A 58 -31.88 4.01 -0.40
C GLU A 58 -31.28 2.67 0.04
N GLU A 59 -30.55 1.98 -0.83
CA GLU A 59 -29.86 0.72 -0.52
C GLU A 59 -28.83 0.92 0.60
N ILE A 60 -28.08 2.03 0.57
CA ILE A 60 -27.12 2.37 1.64
C ILE A 60 -27.84 2.61 2.97
N GLU A 61 -28.92 3.40 2.97
CA GLU A 61 -29.69 3.64 4.20
C GLU A 61 -30.31 2.37 4.75
N GLN A 62 -30.81 1.50 3.87
CA GLN A 62 -31.35 0.22 4.25
C GLN A 62 -30.26 -0.68 4.85
N GLY A 63 -29.08 -0.75 4.24
CA GLY A 63 -27.94 -1.49 4.80
C GLY A 63 -27.47 -0.94 6.15
N VAL A 64 -27.59 0.37 6.40
CA VAL A 64 -27.33 0.95 7.73
C VAL A 64 -28.40 0.53 8.74
N LYS A 65 -29.68 0.60 8.38
CA LYS A 65 -30.79 0.14 9.24
C LYS A 65 -30.68 -1.34 9.58
N ASP A 66 -30.26 -2.15 8.62
CA ASP A 66 -30.09 -3.59 8.76
C ASP A 66 -28.79 -3.96 9.50
N GLY A 67 -28.01 -2.97 9.93
CA GLY A 67 -26.79 -3.17 10.69
C GLY A 67 -25.59 -3.65 9.85
N GLY A 68 -25.71 -3.70 8.53
CA GLY A 68 -24.68 -4.18 7.59
C GLY A 68 -23.35 -3.41 7.66
N TYR A 69 -23.36 -2.21 8.23
CA TYR A 69 -22.18 -1.37 8.43
C TYR A 69 -21.73 -1.25 9.89
N SER A 70 -22.28 -2.07 10.78
CA SER A 70 -22.00 -2.04 12.23
C SER A 70 -20.93 -3.04 12.66
N ALA A 71 -20.56 -3.99 11.80
CA ALA A 71 -19.51 -4.94 12.10
C ALA A 71 -18.14 -4.25 12.05
N PRO A 72 -17.30 -4.34 13.10
CA PRO A 72 -15.91 -3.92 12.99
C PRO A 72 -15.25 -4.74 11.89
N VAL A 73 -14.69 -4.06 10.88
CA VAL A 73 -13.77 -4.71 9.94
C VAL A 73 -12.61 -5.20 10.79
N ALA A 74 -12.45 -6.52 10.90
CA ALA A 74 -11.31 -7.10 11.60
C ALA A 74 -10.03 -6.52 10.98
N PRO A 75 -9.09 -6.01 11.77
CA PRO A 75 -7.84 -5.52 11.23
C PRO A 75 -7.17 -6.68 10.49
N GLU A 76 -6.83 -6.46 9.21
CA GLU A 76 -6.09 -7.46 8.46
C GLU A 76 -4.79 -7.81 9.21
N PRO A 77 -4.41 -9.09 9.27
CA PRO A 77 -3.14 -9.48 9.86
C PRO A 77 -2.00 -8.76 9.13
N VAL A 78 -1.13 -8.10 9.90
CA VAL A 78 -0.01 -7.33 9.36
C VAL A 78 0.87 -8.25 8.49
N SER A 79 0.94 -7.96 7.19
CA SER A 79 1.75 -8.73 6.25
C SER A 79 3.23 -8.70 6.59
N LEU A 80 4.00 -9.71 6.15
CA LEU A 80 5.45 -9.73 6.34
C LEU A 80 6.11 -8.48 5.75
N ALA A 81 5.70 -8.09 4.54
CA ALA A 81 6.17 -6.88 3.88
C ALA A 81 5.94 -5.63 4.75
N LYS A 82 4.74 -5.49 5.33
CA LYS A 82 4.46 -4.35 6.20
C LYS A 82 5.35 -4.36 7.45
N ARG A 83 5.55 -5.51 8.09
CA ARG A 83 6.45 -5.62 9.27
C ARG A 83 7.90 -5.24 8.94
N ILE A 84 8.44 -5.73 7.82
CA ILE A 84 9.81 -5.40 7.38
C ILE A 84 9.90 -3.91 7.06
N ALA A 85 8.96 -3.37 6.28
CA ALA A 85 8.97 -1.95 5.95
C ALA A 85 8.90 -1.08 7.21
N GLU A 86 8.03 -1.40 8.16
CA GLU A 86 7.92 -0.66 9.44
C GLU A 86 9.20 -0.73 10.27
N ALA A 87 9.85 -1.90 10.33
CA ALA A 87 11.13 -2.06 11.02
C ALA A 87 12.26 -1.22 10.39
N HIS A 88 12.16 -0.93 9.09
CA HIS A 88 13.22 -0.33 8.29
C HIS A 88 12.84 0.99 7.61
N GLY A 89 12.05 1.84 8.30
CA GLY A 89 11.78 3.21 7.85
C GLY A 89 10.92 3.32 6.59
N GLY A 90 9.99 2.37 6.42
CA GLY A 90 9.03 2.30 5.31
C GLY A 90 9.56 1.64 4.05
N ARG A 91 10.69 0.92 4.09
CA ARG A 91 11.36 0.39 2.90
C ARG A 91 11.51 -1.11 2.92
N LEU A 92 11.11 -1.76 1.83
CA LEU A 92 11.31 -3.18 1.65
C LEU A 92 12.72 -3.51 1.16
N ASP A 93 13.34 -2.62 0.38
CA ASP A 93 14.74 -2.71 -0.06
C ASP A 93 15.69 -2.01 0.91
N TRP A 94 15.49 -2.21 2.22
CA TRP A 94 16.16 -1.43 3.26
C TRP A 94 17.68 -1.47 3.20
N LEU A 95 18.27 -2.60 2.79
CA LEU A 95 19.72 -2.77 2.61
C LEU A 95 20.34 -1.72 1.67
N ALA A 96 19.55 -1.11 0.77
CA ALA A 96 20.03 -0.05 -0.11
C ALA A 96 20.42 1.25 0.62
N ARG A 97 20.05 1.42 1.90
CA ARG A 97 20.56 2.53 2.75
C ARG A 97 21.82 2.18 3.51
N GLU A 98 22.15 0.91 3.60
CA GLU A 98 23.22 0.46 4.47
C GLU A 98 24.57 0.57 3.78
N THR A 99 25.56 1.06 4.52
CA THR A 99 26.94 1.15 4.03
C THR A 99 27.53 -0.23 3.73
N ALA A 100 26.99 -1.27 4.36
CA ALA A 100 27.40 -2.66 4.19
C ALA A 100 27.42 -3.11 2.73
N CYS A 101 26.47 -2.67 1.91
CA CYS A 101 26.32 -3.12 0.52
C CYS A 101 26.34 -1.99 -0.52
N VAL A 102 27.05 -0.88 -0.25
CA VAL A 102 27.24 0.19 -1.23
C VAL A 102 27.69 -0.35 -2.60
N GLY A 103 26.99 0.10 -3.65
CA GLY A 103 27.20 -0.31 -5.04
C GLY A 103 26.35 -1.50 -5.48
N TYR A 104 25.80 -2.28 -4.55
CA TYR A 104 24.87 -3.37 -4.87
C TYR A 104 23.43 -2.86 -4.95
N SER A 105 22.69 -3.41 -5.90
CA SER A 105 21.23 -3.29 -6.03
C SER A 105 20.66 -4.60 -6.57
N TRP A 106 19.34 -4.74 -6.53
CA TRP A 106 18.67 -5.91 -7.12
C TRP A 106 18.91 -6.03 -8.63
N GLU A 107 19.20 -4.92 -9.32
CA GLU A 107 19.44 -4.87 -10.77
C GLU A 107 20.86 -5.35 -11.13
N ASN A 108 21.84 -5.03 -10.29
CA ASN A 108 23.26 -5.24 -10.62
C ASN A 108 23.96 -6.34 -9.80
N HIS A 109 23.28 -6.95 -8.82
CA HIS A 109 23.90 -7.91 -7.89
C HIS A 109 24.67 -9.06 -8.56
N ARG A 110 24.30 -9.46 -9.78
CA ARG A 110 24.98 -10.54 -10.48
C ARG A 110 26.33 -10.14 -11.08
N THR A 111 26.44 -8.89 -11.51
CA THR A 111 27.57 -8.39 -12.30
C THR A 111 28.48 -7.47 -11.51
N PHE A 112 27.96 -6.77 -10.50
CA PHE A 112 28.75 -5.85 -9.69
C PHE A 112 29.78 -6.60 -8.82
N VAL A 113 31.03 -6.16 -8.89
CA VAL A 113 32.14 -6.62 -8.07
C VAL A 113 32.69 -5.41 -7.34
N SER A 114 32.88 -5.53 -6.03
CA SER A 114 33.39 -4.44 -5.22
C SER A 114 34.89 -4.26 -5.41
N ASN A 115 35.34 -3.01 -5.53
CA ASN A 115 36.76 -2.68 -5.51
C ASN A 115 37.37 -2.68 -4.09
N TYR A 116 36.56 -2.88 -3.04
CA TYR A 116 37.01 -2.88 -1.64
C TYR A 116 37.72 -4.18 -1.20
N GLY A 117 37.84 -5.18 -2.09
CA GLY A 117 38.66 -6.37 -1.85
C GLY A 117 38.14 -7.31 -0.76
N ASP A 118 36.82 -7.35 -0.52
CA ASP A 118 36.18 -8.24 0.46
C ASP A 118 35.21 -9.23 -0.20
N PRO A 119 35.69 -10.44 -0.55
CA PRO A 119 34.86 -11.45 -1.20
C PRO A 119 33.69 -11.92 -0.34
N ARG A 120 33.79 -11.84 1.00
CA ARG A 120 32.73 -12.30 1.89
C ARG A 120 31.60 -11.30 1.96
N ARG A 121 31.92 -10.01 2.08
CA ARG A 121 30.93 -8.92 1.91
C ARG A 121 30.20 -9.08 0.59
N ASP A 122 30.94 -9.24 -0.50
CA ASP A 122 30.37 -9.35 -1.85
C ASP A 122 29.43 -10.55 -1.94
N ALA A 123 29.81 -11.72 -1.42
CA ALA A 123 28.94 -12.88 -1.38
C ALA A 123 27.63 -12.60 -0.61
N LEU A 124 27.70 -11.96 0.56
CA LEU A 124 26.53 -11.63 1.38
C LEU A 124 25.58 -10.65 0.66
N CYS A 125 26.12 -9.58 0.09
CA CYS A 125 25.34 -8.60 -0.65
C CYS A 125 24.68 -9.21 -1.90
N ARG A 126 25.41 -10.07 -2.63
CA ARG A 126 24.85 -10.80 -3.78
C ARG A 126 23.69 -11.71 -3.39
N THR A 127 23.83 -12.45 -2.29
CA THR A 127 22.78 -13.33 -1.78
C THR A 127 21.55 -12.53 -1.36
N ALA A 128 21.72 -11.46 -0.59
CA ALA A 128 20.61 -10.62 -0.15
C ALA A 128 19.84 -10.06 -1.36
N TYR A 129 20.50 -9.35 -2.27
CA TYR A 129 19.83 -8.79 -3.43
C TYR A 129 19.31 -9.85 -4.41
N GLY A 130 19.88 -11.05 -4.44
CA GLY A 130 19.31 -12.19 -5.16
C GLY A 130 17.94 -12.61 -4.63
N HIS A 131 17.78 -12.68 -3.31
CA HIS A 131 16.48 -12.93 -2.67
C HIS A 131 15.49 -11.79 -2.94
N TYR A 132 15.94 -10.53 -2.85
CA TYR A 132 15.08 -9.38 -3.15
C TYR A 132 14.62 -9.36 -4.61
N ALA A 133 15.51 -9.68 -5.56
CA ALA A 133 15.16 -9.76 -6.97
C ALA A 133 14.11 -10.84 -7.24
N GLU A 134 14.20 -12.00 -6.58
CA GLU A 134 13.19 -13.05 -6.71
C GLU A 134 11.85 -12.66 -6.07
N TYR A 135 11.88 -12.05 -4.88
CA TYR A 135 10.69 -11.45 -4.26
C TYR A 135 10.01 -10.46 -5.22
N PHE A 136 10.76 -9.49 -5.74
CA PHE A 136 10.25 -8.44 -6.61
C PHE A 136 9.65 -9.03 -7.88
N ARG A 137 10.31 -10.03 -8.49
CA ARG A 137 9.80 -10.74 -9.66
C ARG A 137 8.46 -11.41 -9.37
N ILE A 138 8.36 -12.22 -8.31
CA ILE A 138 7.12 -12.92 -7.96
C ILE A 138 6.00 -11.94 -7.62
N ALA A 139 6.30 -10.89 -6.85
CA ALA A 139 5.33 -9.88 -6.46
C ALA A 139 4.79 -9.12 -7.68
N ARG A 140 5.68 -8.69 -8.58
CA ARG A 140 5.32 -8.01 -9.84
C ARG A 140 4.46 -8.90 -10.75
N ASP A 141 4.74 -10.20 -10.78
CA ASP A 141 3.99 -11.17 -11.58
C ASP A 141 2.66 -11.60 -10.89
N GLY A 142 2.27 -10.97 -9.78
CA GLY A 142 1.00 -11.24 -9.09
C GLY A 142 0.96 -12.55 -8.30
N GLY A 143 2.13 -13.09 -7.90
CA GLY A 143 2.24 -14.42 -7.30
C GLY A 143 1.63 -14.58 -5.89
N GLY A 144 1.17 -13.50 -5.26
CA GLY A 144 0.60 -13.50 -3.91
C GLY A 144 1.62 -13.78 -2.80
N THR A 145 1.22 -13.52 -1.56
CA THR A 145 2.08 -13.60 -0.36
C THR A 145 2.65 -15.00 -0.12
N VAL A 146 1.89 -16.06 -0.41
CA VAL A 146 2.37 -17.45 -0.26
C VAL A 146 3.66 -17.70 -1.05
N ARG A 147 3.83 -17.06 -2.20
CA ARG A 147 5.01 -17.23 -3.06
C ARG A 147 6.06 -16.14 -2.84
N SER A 148 5.64 -14.91 -2.53
CA SER A 148 6.56 -13.78 -2.38
C SER A 148 7.14 -13.65 -0.96
N ASP A 149 6.45 -14.10 0.08
CA ASP A 149 6.93 -13.98 1.46
C ASP A 149 8.20 -14.80 1.75
N PRO A 150 8.37 -16.04 1.25
CA PRO A 150 9.60 -16.80 1.48
C PRO A 150 10.89 -16.10 0.98
N PRO A 151 10.98 -15.60 -0.27
CA PRO A 151 12.16 -14.85 -0.70
C PRO A 151 12.30 -13.50 0.01
N LEU A 152 11.20 -12.86 0.43
CA LEU A 152 11.28 -11.63 1.21
C LEU A 152 11.87 -11.86 2.61
N ALA A 153 11.47 -12.94 3.29
CA ALA A 153 12.07 -13.34 4.57
C ALA A 153 13.55 -13.72 4.42
N ALA A 154 13.89 -14.41 3.32
CA ALA A 154 15.27 -14.75 3.01
C ALA A 154 16.12 -13.51 2.73
N TYR A 155 15.55 -12.51 2.06
CA TYR A 155 16.18 -11.20 1.86
C TYR A 155 16.47 -10.53 3.20
N ASP A 156 15.48 -10.38 4.07
CA ASP A 156 15.62 -9.69 5.35
C ASP A 156 16.73 -10.32 6.22
N LYS A 157 16.72 -11.65 6.31
CA LYS A 157 17.77 -12.41 7.01
C LYS A 157 19.16 -12.21 6.40
N ALA A 158 19.27 -12.25 5.07
CA ALA A 158 20.55 -12.11 4.37
C ALA A 158 21.09 -10.66 4.43
N ALA A 159 20.19 -9.69 4.37
CA ALA A 159 20.49 -8.27 4.51
C ALA A 159 21.04 -7.99 5.92
N GLN A 160 20.39 -8.51 6.97
CA GLN A 160 20.91 -8.41 8.34
C GLN A 160 22.30 -9.04 8.47
N ALA A 161 22.50 -10.23 7.89
CA ALA A 161 23.81 -10.89 7.91
C ALA A 161 24.92 -10.08 7.22
N ALA A 162 24.58 -9.32 6.16
CA ALA A 162 25.52 -8.43 5.49
C ALA A 162 25.90 -7.22 6.36
N VAL A 163 24.92 -6.61 7.03
CA VAL A 163 25.14 -5.50 7.98
C VAL A 163 25.98 -5.97 9.16
N ASP A 164 25.57 -7.05 9.83
CA ASP A 164 26.29 -7.63 10.96
C ASP A 164 27.75 -7.97 10.62
N TYR A 165 28.01 -8.43 9.38
CA TYR A 165 29.36 -8.71 8.92
C TYR A 165 30.19 -7.44 8.76
N TYR A 166 29.59 -6.38 8.21
CA TYR A 166 30.24 -5.09 8.02
C TYR A 166 30.55 -4.40 9.35
N GLU A 167 29.63 -4.43 10.32
CA GLU A 167 29.80 -3.78 11.63
C GLU A 167 30.85 -4.45 12.52
N ARG A 168 31.13 -5.74 12.30
CA ARG A 168 32.17 -6.48 13.04
C ARG A 168 33.59 -6.31 12.47
N LYS A 169 33.72 -5.66 11.31
CA LYS A 169 35.00 -5.44 10.63
C LYS A 169 35.61 -4.11 11.03
#